data_AF-A0A1V5KHS1-F1
#
_entry.id   AF-A0A1V5KHS1-F1
#
_cell.length_a   1.000
_cell.length_b   1.000
_cell.length_c   1.000
_cell.angle_alpha   90.00
_cell.angle_beta   90.00
_cell.angle_gamma   90.00
#
_symmetry.space_group_name_H-M   'P 1'
#
loop_
_entity.id
_entity.type
_entity.pdbx_description
1 polymer ?
#
loop_
_entity_poly.entity_id
_entity_poly.type
_entity_poly.pdbx_seq_one_letter_code
_entity_poly.pdbx_strand_id
1 'polypeptide(L)' 'MMGSIRLFGNGGIFCFVGWYRASVIGRYRAYVTDPAKSVVLEFGNRKIVVSPDDPQAFVDALRETSRGVCKD' A
#
# COMPACT_ATOMS: atom_id res chain seq x y z
N MET A 1 0.12 -10.61 3.54
CA MET A 1 -1.19 -10.18 4.12
C MET A 1 -1.68 -11.06 5.28
N MET A 2 -0.88 -12.02 5.77
CA MET A 2 -1.25 -12.81 6.95
C MET A 2 -1.51 -11.88 8.14
N GLY A 3 -2.67 -12.02 8.80
CA GLY A 3 -3.06 -11.17 9.93
C GLY A 3 -3.78 -9.86 9.58
N SER A 4 -4.14 -9.65 8.31
CA SER A 4 -5.00 -8.52 7.90
C SER A 4 -6.47 -8.90 7.83
N ILE A 5 -7.34 -8.13 8.48
CA ILE A 5 -8.80 -8.25 8.43
C ILE A 5 -9.33 -7.35 7.31
N ARG A 6 -10.14 -7.91 6.40
CA ARG A 6 -10.85 -7.13 5.38
C ARG A 6 -12.04 -6.41 6.00
N LEU A 7 -12.08 -5.08 5.86
CA LEU A 7 -13.17 -4.25 6.35
C LEU A 7 -14.22 -4.00 5.26
N PHE A 8 -13.80 -3.72 4.02
CA PHE A 8 -14.69 -3.46 2.89
C PHE A 8 -13.96 -3.60 1.55
N GLY A 9 -14.58 -4.19 0.53
CA GLY A 9 -14.05 -4.26 -0.84
C GLY A 9 -13.80 -5.68 -1.36
N ASN A 10 -13.07 -5.77 -2.47
CA ASN A 10 -12.72 -7.02 -3.14
C ASN A 10 -11.41 -7.59 -2.56
N GLY A 11 -11.42 -8.89 -2.27
CA GLY A 11 -10.25 -9.64 -1.82
C GLY A 11 -10.36 -11.04 -2.39
N GLY A 12 -10.36 -11.11 -3.72
CA GLY A 12 -10.60 -12.33 -4.50
C GLY A 12 -9.34 -12.79 -5.22
N ILE A 13 -9.54 -13.71 -6.18
CA ILE A 13 -8.49 -14.50 -6.86
C ILE A 13 -7.47 -13.64 -7.66
N PHE A 14 -7.82 -12.41 -8.04
CA PHE A 14 -6.99 -11.57 -8.92
C PHE A 14 -6.34 -10.37 -8.23
N CYS A 15 -6.98 -9.79 -7.22
CA CYS A 15 -6.45 -8.65 -6.50
C CYS A 15 -7.16 -8.42 -5.15
N PHE A 16 -6.44 -7.74 -4.27
CA PHE A 16 -6.91 -7.22 -3.00
C PHE A 16 -7.07 -5.71 -3.15
N VAL A 17 -8.31 -5.30 -3.41
CA VAL A 17 -8.69 -3.90 -3.58
C VAL A 17 -9.75 -3.55 -2.56
N GLY A 18 -9.40 -2.75 -1.56
CA GLY A 18 -10.33 -2.39 -0.50
C GLY A 18 -9.68 -1.87 0.77
N TRP A 19 -10.49 -1.78 1.82
CA TRP A 19 -10.08 -1.41 3.16
C TRP A 19 -9.73 -2.64 3.97
N TYR A 20 -8.57 -2.59 4.61
CA TYR A 20 -8.04 -3.65 5.44
C TYR A 20 -7.51 -3.06 6.75
N ARG A 21 -7.36 -3.91 7.76
CA ARG A 21 -6.74 -3.57 9.03
C ARG A 21 -5.77 -4.67 9.44
N ALA A 22 -4.54 -4.30 9.76
CA ALA A 22 -3.57 -5.20 10.36
C ALA A 22 -3.17 -4.66 11.73
N SER A 23 -2.86 -5.55 12.67
CA SER A 23 -2.46 -5.14 14.03
C SER A 23 -1.18 -4.30 14.05
N VAL A 24 -0.26 -4.54 13.11
CA VAL A 24 1.05 -3.87 13.06
C VAL A 24 0.98 -2.47 12.45
N ILE A 25 0.24 -2.30 11.35
CA ILE A 25 0.20 -1.03 10.60
C ILE A 25 -1.11 -0.26 10.74
N GLY A 26 -2.13 -0.82 11.39
CA GLY A 26 -3.43 -0.20 11.57
C GLY A 26 -4.34 -0.35 10.34
N ARG A 27 -5.24 0.61 10.14
CA ARG A 27 -6.17 0.62 8.99
C ARG A 27 -5.47 1.17 7.75
N TYR A 28 -5.63 0.48 6.63
CA TYR A 28 -5.03 0.86 5.36
C TYR A 28 -5.94 0.52 4.18
N ARG A 29 -5.65 1.13 3.03
CA ARG A 29 -6.28 0.80 1.75
C ARG A 29 -5.33 -0.02 0.89
N ALA A 30 -5.78 -1.13 0.33
CA ALA A 30 -4.98 -2.02 -0.49
C ALA A 30 -5.35 -1.88 -1.98
N TYR A 31 -4.33 -1.97 -2.83
CA TYR A 31 -4.38 -2.15 -4.27
C TYR A 31 -3.28 -3.14 -4.65
N VAL A 32 -3.47 -4.40 -4.26
CA VAL A 32 -2.42 -5.42 -4.30
C VAL A 32 -2.83 -6.56 -5.23
N THR A 33 -2.00 -6.85 -6.23
CA THR A 33 -2.08 -8.03 -7.08
C THR A 33 -1.11 -9.12 -6.59
N ASP A 34 0.11 -8.74 -6.20
CA ASP A 34 1.12 -9.63 -5.65
C ASP A 34 1.49 -9.23 -4.21
N PRO A 35 1.03 -9.98 -3.18
CA PRO A 35 1.35 -9.68 -1.79
C PRO A 35 2.85 -9.74 -1.45
N ALA A 36 3.67 -10.48 -2.21
CA ALA A 36 5.12 -10.57 -1.97
C ALA A 36 5.86 -9.29 -2.37
N LYS A 37 5.26 -8.49 -3.27
CA LYS A 37 5.82 -7.22 -3.75
C LYS A 37 5.19 -5.99 -3.09
N SER A 38 4.58 -6.16 -1.92
CA SER A 38 3.84 -5.07 -1.28
C SER A 38 4.75 -3.95 -0.77
N VAL A 39 4.44 -2.71 -1.12
CA VAL A 39 5.03 -1.49 -0.60
C VAL A 39 3.97 -0.73 0.19
N VAL A 40 4.32 -0.30 1.40
CA VAL A 40 3.46 0.53 2.25
C VAL A 40 3.81 2.00 2.05
N LEU A 41 2.82 2.78 1.65
CA LEU A 41 2.89 4.24 1.55
C LEU A 41 2.19 4.87 2.75
N GLU A 42 2.91 5.71 3.49
CA GLU A 42 2.40 6.42 4.65
C GLU A 42 2.20 7.92 4.32
N PHE A 43 0.97 8.40 4.49
CA PHE A 43 0.54 9.77 4.20
C PHE A 43 -0.14 10.37 5.43
N GLY A 44 0.63 10.94 6.35
CA GLY A 44 0.11 11.45 7.63
C GLY A 44 -0.76 10.39 8.32
N ASN A 45 -2.08 10.61 8.35
CA ASN A 45 -3.04 9.69 9.00
C ASN A 45 -3.58 8.58 8.09
N ARG A 46 -3.05 8.41 6.88
CA ARG A 46 -3.53 7.42 5.89
C ARG A 46 -2.40 6.49 5.48
N LYS A 47 -2.75 5.22 5.27
CA LYS A 47 -1.83 4.21 4.74
C LYS A 47 -2.41 3.55 3.50
N ILE A 48 -1.59 3.40 2.48
CA ILE A 48 -1.94 2.73 1.22
C ILE A 48 -0.92 1.64 0.97
N VAL A 49 -1.39 0.45 0.58
CA VAL A 49 -0.53 -0.67 0.21
C VAL A 49 -0.74 -0.97 -1.26
N VAL A 50 0.36 -0.95 -2.01
CA VAL A 50 0.40 -1.24 -3.45
C VAL A 50 1.40 -2.36 -3.71
N SER A 51 1.27 -3.07 -4.82
CA SER A 51 2.27 -4.07 -5.25
C SER A 51 2.80 -3.71 -6.64
N PRO A 52 3.79 -2.79 -6.73
CA PRO A 52 4.45 -2.50 -8.00
C PRO A 52 5.24 -3.74 -8.49
N ASP A 53 5.53 -3.79 -9.79
CA ASP A 53 6.30 -4.89 -10.37
C ASP A 53 7.73 -4.97 -9.82
N ASP A 54 8.34 -3.80 -9.57
CA ASP A 54 9.62 -3.62 -8.89
C ASP A 54 9.46 -2.69 -7.66
N PRO A 55 9.41 -3.26 -6.44
CA PRO A 55 9.29 -2.50 -5.20
C PRO A 55 10.42 -1.50 -4.98
N GLN A 56 11.65 -1.84 -5.36
CA GLN A 56 12.82 -1.03 -5.06
C GLN A 56 12.87 0.19 -5.99
N ALA A 57 12.72 -0.04 -7.31
CA ALA A 57 12.68 1.05 -8.28
C ALA A 57 11.53 2.03 -8.01
N PHE A 58 10.37 1.52 -7.58
CA PHE A 58 9.23 2.36 -7.20
C PHE A 58 9.54 3.26 -5.99
N VAL A 59 10.17 2.73 -4.94
CA VAL A 59 10.56 3.50 -3.76
C VAL A 59 11.61 4.56 -4.10
N ASP A 60 12.59 4.22 -4.94
CA ASP A 60 13.64 5.15 -5.34
C ASP A 60 13.07 6.32 -6.17
N ALA A 61 12.17 6.04 -7.12
CA ALA A 61 11.46 7.07 -7.88
C ALA A 61 10.60 7.99 -6.98
N LEU A 62 9.94 7.43 -5.96
CA LEU A 62 9.18 8.22 -4.99
C LEU A 62 10.07 9.12 -4.14
N ARG A 63 11.25 8.67 -3.73
CA ARG A 63 12.21 9.48 -2.97
C ARG A 63 12.76 10.65 -3.78
N GLU A 64 12.96 10.44 -5.08
CA GLU A 64 13.35 11.50 -6.00
C GLU A 64 12.22 12.51 -6.20
N THR A 65 11.00 12.02 -6.45
CA THR A 65 9.84 12.87 -6.77
C THR A 65 9.30 13.62 -5.53
N SER A 66 9.27 13.00 -4.36
CA SER A 66 8.73 13.60 -3.13
C SER A 66 9.51 14.82 -2.65
N ARG A 67 10.80 14.94 -3.01
CA ARG A 67 11.60 16.15 -2.77
C ARG A 67 11.05 17.38 -3.49
N GLY A 68 10.29 17.20 -4.57
CA GLY A 68 9.66 18.28 -5.34
C GLY A 68 8.23 18.62 -4.94
N VAL A 69 7.60 17.87 -4.02
CA VAL A 69 6.15 18.00 -3.70
C VAL A 69 5.89 18.70 -2.36
N CYS A 70 6.93 19.05 -1.61
CA CYS A 70 6.78 20.00 -0.48
C CYS A 70 6.67 21.44 -1.00
N LYS A 71 5.50 21.80 -1.51
CA LYS A 71 5.00 23.17 -1.45
C LYS A 71 3.49 23.10 -1.25
N ASP A 72 3.09 23.34 -0.01
CA ASP A 72 1.86 23.99 0.49
C ASP A 72 1.50 23.46 1.90
#